data_AF-A0A1X9SMR2-F1
#
_entry.id   AF-A0A1X9SMR2-F1
#
_cell.length_a   1.000
_cell.length_b   1.000
_cell.length_c   1.000
_cell.angle_alpha   90.00
_cell.angle_beta   90.00
_cell.angle_gamma   90.00
#
_symmetry.space_group_name_H-M   'P 1'
#
loop_
_entity.id
_entity.type
_entity.pdbx_description
1 polymer ?
#
loop_
_entity_poly.entity_id
_entity_poly.type
_entity_poly.pdbx_seq_one_letter_code
_entity_poly.pdbx_strand_id
1 'polypeptide(L)'
;MKSGFSLIFAIIFIIAISSIALSTITLSSTSISMTNQLYLHSQAKLIAISATQNAIAQIQRNDFDKSCPSQFTLYYPNIDNYILKSIVKIQYIGGKMPKSCDSKIWITSDPNTKNIKSAIFNTIVQSNPILSLTPIKISKITTQKP
;
A
#
# COMPACT_ATOMS: atom_id res chain seq x y z
N MET A 1 50.72 -43.09 -13.73
CA MET A 1 50.60 -41.71 -13.20
C MET A 1 49.52 -40.86 -13.88
N LYS A 2 49.21 -41.05 -15.18
CA LYS A 2 48.17 -40.25 -15.89
C LYS A 2 46.72 -40.47 -15.39
N SER A 3 46.38 -41.66 -14.89
CA SER A 3 45.00 -41.97 -14.45
C SER A 3 44.59 -41.29 -13.13
N GLY A 4 45.50 -41.20 -12.15
CA GLY A 4 45.23 -40.53 -10.88
C GLY A 4 45.05 -39.02 -11.02
N PHE A 5 45.83 -38.37 -11.90
CA PHE A 5 45.69 -36.94 -12.19
C PHE A 5 44.36 -36.62 -12.87
N SER A 6 43.90 -37.48 -13.77
CA SER A 6 42.59 -37.33 -14.42
C SER A 6 41.42 -37.44 -13.44
N LEU A 7 41.52 -38.30 -12.42
CA LEU A 7 40.47 -38.47 -11.41
C LEU A 7 40.36 -37.25 -10.48
N ILE A 8 41.51 -36.70 -10.05
CA ILE A 8 41.55 -35.49 -9.22
C ILE A 8 40.99 -34.29 -9.99
N PHE A 9 41.36 -34.14 -11.26
CA PHE A 9 40.86 -33.04 -12.10
C PHE A 9 39.33 -33.13 -12.31
N ALA A 10 38.79 -34.35 -12.49
CA ALA A 10 37.34 -34.56 -12.60
C ALA A 10 36.59 -34.12 -11.33
N ILE A 11 37.12 -34.43 -10.14
CA ILE A 11 36.53 -34.02 -8.87
C ILE A 11 36.53 -32.50 -8.73
N ILE A 12 37.66 -31.85 -9.02
CA ILE A 12 37.76 -30.38 -8.97
C ILE A 12 36.77 -29.74 -9.94
N PHE A 13 36.63 -30.30 -11.13
CA PHE A 13 35.70 -29.80 -12.15
C PHE A 13 34.23 -29.91 -11.70
N ILE A 14 33.86 -31.03 -11.08
CA ILE A 14 32.51 -31.21 -10.51
C ILE A 14 32.25 -30.20 -9.39
N ILE A 15 33.22 -29.95 -8.51
CA ILE A 15 33.10 -28.97 -7.42
C ILE A 15 32.94 -27.55 -8.01
N ALA A 16 33.72 -27.21 -9.04
CA ALA A 16 33.63 -25.91 -9.69
C ALA A 16 32.25 -25.67 -10.32
N ILE A 17 31.73 -26.65 -11.07
CA ILE A 17 30.38 -26.58 -11.65
C ILE A 17 29.32 -26.48 -10.54
N SER A 18 29.45 -27.28 -9.48
CA SER A 18 28.50 -27.27 -8.37
C SER A 18 28.47 -25.91 -7.65
N SER A 19 29.63 -25.28 -7.45
CA SER A 19 29.74 -23.95 -6.84
C SER A 19 29.08 -22.87 -7.70
N ILE A 20 29.30 -22.92 -9.02
CA ILE A 20 28.66 -22.00 -9.97
C ILE A 20 27.14 -22.21 -9.95
N ALA A 21 26.68 -23.46 -10.03
CA ALA A 21 25.26 -23.79 -10.00
C ALA A 21 24.58 -23.31 -8.72
N LEU A 22 25.18 -23.54 -7.55
CA LEU A 22 24.67 -23.05 -6.27
C LEU A 22 24.60 -21.52 -6.23
N SER A 23 25.64 -20.85 -6.72
CA SER A 23 25.69 -19.38 -6.80
C SER A 23 24.60 -18.82 -7.73
N THR A 24 24.32 -19.50 -8.85
CA THR A 24 23.23 -19.11 -9.75
C THR A 24 21.86 -19.31 -9.12
N ILE A 25 21.66 -20.41 -8.39
CA ILE A 25 20.39 -20.68 -7.69
C ILE A 25 20.15 -19.65 -6.60
N THR A 26 21.17 -19.33 -5.79
CA THR A 26 21.04 -18.33 -4.72
C THR A 26 20.71 -16.96 -5.31
N LEU A 27 21.44 -16.52 -6.34
CA LEU A 27 21.16 -15.25 -7.01
C LEU A 27 19.76 -15.20 -7.63
N SER A 28 19.29 -16.30 -8.22
CA SER A 28 17.94 -16.38 -8.79
C SER A 28 16.88 -16.28 -7.70
N SER A 29 17.06 -17.00 -6.59
CA SER A 29 16.12 -16.99 -5.46
C SER A 29 16.01 -15.62 -4.79
N THR A 30 17.13 -14.91 -4.65
CA THR A 30 17.15 -13.55 -4.08
C THR A 30 16.53 -12.56 -5.05
N SER A 31 16.82 -12.66 -6.34
CA SER A 31 16.23 -11.80 -7.38
C SER A 31 14.70 -11.94 -7.45
N ILE A 32 14.17 -13.16 -7.36
CA ILE A 32 12.73 -13.42 -7.31
C ILE A 32 12.11 -12.78 -6.07
N SER A 33 12.74 -12.95 -4.91
CA SER A 33 12.25 -12.40 -3.65
C SER A 33 12.20 -10.86 -3.68
N MET A 34 13.25 -10.21 -4.18
CA MET A 34 13.30 -8.75 -4.35
C MET A 34 12.23 -8.26 -5.33
N THR A 35 12.06 -8.95 -6.47
CA THR A 35 11.06 -8.60 -7.49
C THR A 35 9.64 -8.68 -6.92
N ASN A 36 9.33 -9.72 -6.16
CA ASN A 36 8.03 -9.88 -5.53
C ASN A 36 7.75 -8.76 -4.51
N GLN A 37 8.72 -8.38 -3.70
CA GLN A 37 8.58 -7.27 -2.77
C GLN A 37 8.33 -5.94 -3.50
N LEU A 38 9.08 -5.66 -4.57
CA LEU A 38 8.90 -4.46 -5.39
C LEU A 38 7.51 -4.43 -6.07
N TYR A 39 7.06 -5.58 -6.56
CA TYR A 39 5.73 -5.73 -7.14
C TYR A 39 4.63 -5.42 -6.12
N LEU A 40 4.67 -6.04 -4.94
CA LEU A 40 3.69 -5.81 -3.88
C LEU A 40 3.69 -4.36 -3.40
N HIS A 41 4.87 -3.74 -3.28
CA HIS A 41 4.99 -2.34 -2.94
C HIS A 41 4.35 -1.43 -4.00
N SER A 42 4.61 -1.71 -5.28
CA SER A 42 4.01 -0.96 -6.39
C SER A 42 2.49 -1.12 -6.44
N GLN A 43 1.99 -2.33 -6.23
CA GLN A 43 0.56 -2.62 -6.15
C GLN A 43 -0.09 -1.87 -4.96
N ALA A 44 0.53 -1.87 -3.79
CA ALA A 44 0.05 -1.11 -2.64
C ALA A 44 -0.01 0.40 -2.91
N LYS A 45 0.98 0.95 -3.63
CA LYS A 45 0.99 2.36 -4.04
C LYS A 45 -0.16 2.68 -5.01
N LEU A 46 -0.42 1.81 -5.99
CA LEU A 46 -1.53 1.97 -6.93
C LEU A 46 -2.88 1.91 -6.22
N ILE A 47 -3.06 0.96 -5.30
CA ILE A 47 -4.27 0.87 -4.47
C ILE A 47 -4.45 2.12 -3.61
N ALA A 48 -3.37 2.68 -3.05
CA ALA A 48 -3.45 3.93 -2.30
C ALA A 48 -3.97 5.09 -3.17
N ILE A 49 -3.45 5.22 -4.40
CA ILE A 49 -3.90 6.26 -5.33
C ILE A 49 -5.36 6.06 -5.72
N SER A 50 -5.73 4.84 -6.13
CA SER A 50 -7.08 4.48 -6.55
C SER A 50 -8.10 4.69 -5.42
N ALA A 51 -7.79 4.23 -4.20
CA ALA A 51 -8.66 4.42 -3.03
C ALA A 51 -8.86 5.89 -2.70
N THR A 52 -7.80 6.70 -2.80
CA THR A 52 -7.89 8.15 -2.58
C THR A 52 -8.79 8.82 -3.63
N GLN A 53 -8.61 8.49 -4.91
CA GLN A 53 -9.41 9.03 -6.01
C GLN A 53 -10.88 8.62 -5.91
N ASN A 54 -11.15 7.37 -5.53
CA ASN A 54 -12.51 6.92 -5.29
C ASN A 54 -13.15 7.68 -4.11
N ALA A 55 -12.42 7.86 -3.00
CA ALA A 55 -12.89 8.64 -1.86
C ALA A 55 -13.19 10.10 -2.27
N ILE A 56 -12.31 10.74 -3.04
CA ILE A 56 -12.53 12.08 -3.60
C ILE A 56 -13.83 12.11 -4.42
N ALA A 57 -14.00 11.17 -5.35
CA ALA A 57 -15.16 11.13 -6.24
C ALA A 57 -16.47 10.92 -5.46
N GLN A 58 -16.46 10.11 -4.41
CA GLN A 58 -17.62 9.92 -3.55
C GLN A 58 -17.96 11.18 -2.76
N ILE A 59 -16.95 11.88 -2.24
CA ILE A 59 -17.15 13.13 -1.52
C ILE A 59 -17.71 14.23 -2.41
N GLN A 60 -17.21 14.36 -3.65
CA GLN A 60 -17.71 15.35 -4.61
C GLN A 60 -19.18 15.12 -5.00
N ARG A 61 -19.65 13.87 -4.91
CA ARG A 61 -21.04 13.50 -5.16
C ARG A 61 -21.91 13.51 -3.91
N ASN A 62 -21.30 13.69 -2.74
CA ASN A 62 -21.98 13.53 -1.47
C ASN A 62 -22.72 14.81 -1.07
N ASP A 63 -23.94 14.64 -0.59
CA ASP A 63 -24.72 15.69 0.04
C ASP A 63 -24.33 15.80 1.53
N PHE A 64 -23.55 16.83 1.85
CA PHE A 64 -23.03 17.05 3.20
C PHE A 64 -24.10 17.39 4.23
N ASP A 65 -25.29 17.82 3.81
CA ASP A 65 -26.40 18.05 4.74
C ASP A 65 -27.01 16.73 5.24
N LYS A 66 -26.82 15.63 4.49
CA LYS A 66 -27.35 14.30 4.82
C LYS A 66 -26.34 13.36 5.45
N SER A 67 -25.11 13.33 4.92
CA SER A 67 -24.07 12.40 5.39
C SER A 67 -22.69 13.03 5.31
N CYS A 68 -21.82 12.65 6.24
CA CYS A 68 -20.45 13.16 6.35
C CYS A 68 -19.46 11.99 6.46
N PRO A 69 -19.03 11.41 5.33
CA PRO A 69 -18.21 10.20 5.35
C PRO A 69 -16.82 10.49 5.95
N SER A 70 -16.48 9.79 7.02
CA SER A 70 -15.20 9.95 7.73
C SER A 70 -14.11 8.98 7.26
N GLN A 71 -14.52 7.85 6.70
CA GLN A 71 -13.60 6.81 6.27
C GLN A 71 -14.13 5.98 5.11
N PHE A 72 -13.21 5.58 4.22
CA PHE A 72 -13.44 4.55 3.19
C PHE A 72 -12.42 3.43 3.38
N THR A 73 -12.92 2.19 3.47
CA THR A 73 -12.06 1.01 3.59
C THR A 73 -12.23 0.14 2.35
N LEU A 74 -11.11 -0.32 1.79
CA LEU A 74 -11.08 -1.21 0.64
C LEU A 74 -10.13 -2.37 0.93
N TYR A 75 -10.58 -3.58 0.59
CA TYR A 75 -9.82 -4.81 0.76
C TYR A 75 -9.47 -5.38 -0.61
N TYR A 76 -8.22 -5.77 -0.79
CA TYR A 76 -7.76 -6.41 -2.03
C TYR A 76 -7.18 -7.79 -1.71
N PRO A 77 -7.61 -8.86 -2.40
CA PRO A 77 -8.65 -8.90 -3.43
C PRO A 77 -10.09 -8.94 -2.88
N ASN A 78 -10.30 -9.50 -1.67
CA ASN A 78 -11.60 -9.61 -1.02
C ASN A 78 -11.44 -9.41 0.50
N ILE A 79 -12.54 -9.17 1.23
CA ILE A 79 -12.55 -8.89 2.66
C ILE A 79 -12.11 -10.07 3.53
N ASP A 80 -12.47 -11.30 3.15
CA ASP A 80 -12.18 -12.50 3.98
C ASP A 80 -10.71 -12.94 3.87
N ASN A 81 -10.11 -12.75 2.69
CA ASN A 81 -8.74 -13.16 2.37
C ASN A 81 -7.97 -12.01 1.72
N TYR A 82 -7.89 -10.88 2.42
CA TYR A 82 -7.18 -9.71 1.90
C TYR A 82 -5.67 -9.87 2.03
N ILE A 83 -4.95 -9.44 1.00
CA ILE A 83 -3.50 -9.27 0.98
C ILE A 83 -3.16 -7.84 1.39
N LEU A 84 -3.94 -6.87 0.89
CA LEU A 84 -3.76 -5.45 1.13
C LEU A 84 -5.08 -4.84 1.61
N LYS A 85 -4.99 -4.01 2.65
CA LYS A 85 -6.10 -3.22 3.20
C LYS A 85 -5.78 -1.74 3.04
N SER A 86 -6.66 -1.01 2.37
CA SER A 86 -6.59 0.45 2.23
C SER A 86 -7.62 1.10 3.13
N ILE A 87 -7.20 2.12 3.88
CA ILE A 87 -8.04 2.93 4.74
C ILE A 87 -7.79 4.39 4.39
N VAL A 88 -8.80 5.07 3.85
CA VAL A 88 -8.79 6.51 3.62
C VAL A 88 -9.53 7.17 4.77
N LYS A 89 -8.83 7.93 5.59
CA LYS A 89 -9.43 8.78 6.64
C LYS A 89 -9.58 10.19 6.13
N ILE A 90 -10.73 10.80 6.37
CA ILE A 90 -11.05 12.13 5.87
C ILE A 90 -11.23 13.08 7.04
N GLN A 91 -10.64 14.27 6.92
CA GLN A 91 -10.83 15.39 7.82
C GLN A 91 -11.24 16.60 6.99
N TYR A 92 -12.33 17.24 7.37
CA TYR A 92 -12.90 18.38 6.67
C TYR A 92 -12.49 19.68 7.37
N ILE A 93 -12.19 20.70 6.58
CA ILE A 93 -11.90 22.06 7.02
C ILE A 93 -12.91 22.98 6.34
N GLY A 94 -13.74 23.64 7.14
CA GLY A 94 -14.78 24.52 6.62
C GLY A 94 -15.17 25.58 7.62
N GLY A 95 -16.21 26.33 7.31
CA GLY A 95 -16.82 27.23 8.28
C GLY A 95 -17.79 26.48 9.19
N LYS A 96 -19.07 26.85 9.15
CA LYS A 96 -20.14 26.21 9.93
C LYS A 96 -20.27 24.72 9.57
N MET A 97 -20.10 23.87 10.57
CA MET A 97 -20.23 22.42 10.45
C MET A 97 -21.68 22.01 10.12
N PRO A 98 -21.90 21.12 9.14
CA PRO A 98 -23.21 20.48 8.91
C PRO A 98 -23.65 19.68 10.14
N LYS A 99 -24.97 19.62 10.41
CA LYS A 99 -25.51 18.90 11.58
C LYS A 99 -25.23 17.39 11.57
N SER A 100 -24.98 16.84 10.39
CA SER A 100 -24.67 15.43 10.12
C SER A 100 -23.20 15.06 10.33
N CYS A 101 -22.30 16.04 10.52
CA CYS A 101 -20.87 15.83 10.71
C CYS A 101 -20.47 15.79 12.19
N ASP A 102 -19.46 14.97 12.52
CA ASP A 102 -18.84 14.93 13.85
C ASP A 102 -17.73 15.99 13.96
N SER A 103 -17.68 16.67 15.10
CA SER A 103 -16.59 17.56 15.50
C SER A 103 -15.19 16.93 15.46
N LYS A 104 -15.07 15.59 15.59
CA LYS A 104 -13.79 14.89 15.52
C LYS A 104 -13.19 14.86 14.11
N ILE A 105 -14.02 15.02 13.08
CA ILE A 105 -13.61 15.00 11.68
C ILE A 105 -13.68 16.39 11.03
N TRP A 106 -14.22 17.39 11.75
CA TRP A 106 -14.42 18.74 11.24
C TRP A 106 -13.58 19.77 12.00
N ILE A 107 -12.79 20.55 11.27
CA ILE A 107 -12.02 21.66 11.80
C ILE A 107 -12.68 22.96 11.33
N THR A 108 -13.24 23.71 12.28
CA THR A 108 -13.85 25.01 12.02
C THR A 108 -12.77 26.07 11.81
N SER A 109 -12.72 26.64 10.61
CA SER A 109 -11.79 27.72 10.25
C SER A 109 -12.39 29.12 10.45
N ASP A 110 -13.70 29.27 10.24
CA ASP A 110 -14.43 30.52 10.46
C ASP A 110 -15.94 30.24 10.64
N PRO A 111 -16.51 30.46 11.84
CA PRO A 111 -17.91 30.15 12.13
C PRO A 111 -18.93 30.96 11.32
N ASN A 112 -18.53 32.05 10.67
CA ASN A 112 -19.42 32.94 9.91
C ASN A 112 -19.61 32.53 8.44
N THR A 113 -18.78 31.62 7.92
CA THR A 113 -18.90 31.13 6.54
C THR A 113 -19.59 29.78 6.49
N LYS A 114 -20.47 29.52 5.51
CA LYS A 114 -21.21 28.24 5.41
C LYS A 114 -20.52 27.19 4.54
N ASN A 115 -19.35 27.49 3.97
CA ASN A 115 -18.76 26.69 2.92
C ASN A 115 -17.65 25.77 3.45
N ILE A 116 -17.59 24.55 2.91
CA ILE A 116 -16.42 23.68 3.04
C ILE A 116 -15.29 24.32 2.23
N LYS A 117 -14.12 24.49 2.85
CA LYS A 117 -12.95 25.10 2.20
C LYS A 117 -12.01 24.03 1.65
N SER A 118 -11.81 22.95 2.39
CA SER A 118 -10.87 21.88 2.04
C SER A 118 -11.21 20.58 2.77
N ALA A 119 -10.81 19.45 2.21
CA ALA A 119 -10.79 18.15 2.85
C ALA A 119 -9.37 17.56 2.75
N ILE A 120 -8.89 17.03 3.87
CA ILE A 120 -7.63 16.30 4.00
C ILE A 120 -7.97 14.82 3.98
N PHE A 121 -7.32 14.09 3.08
CA PHE A 121 -7.42 12.66 2.93
C PHE A 121 -6.10 12.05 3.38
N ASN A 122 -6.15 11.19 4.39
CA ASN A 122 -5.02 10.38 4.80
C ASN A 122 -5.28 8.92 4.43
N THR A 123 -4.64 8.47 3.36
CA THR A 123 -4.77 7.11 2.84
C THR A 123 -3.63 6.25 3.36
N ILE A 124 -3.98 5.18 4.05
CA ILE A 124 -3.05 4.22 4.63
C ILE A 124 -3.33 2.86 3.98
N VAL A 125 -2.34 2.29 3.32
CA VAL A 125 -2.39 0.92 2.80
C VAL A 125 -1.46 0.04 3.62
N GLN A 126 -1.99 -1.09 4.09
CA GLN A 126 -1.29 -2.05 4.93
C GLN A 126 -1.42 -3.46 4.36
N SER A 127 -0.33 -4.23 4.39
CA SER A 127 -0.40 -5.67 4.11
C SER A 127 -1.01 -6.43 5.27
N ASN A 128 -1.61 -7.59 4.97
CA ASN A 128 -2.11 -8.50 5.98
C ASN A 128 -0.94 -9.06 6.80
N PRO A 129 -0.93 -8.85 8.14
CA PRO A 129 0.18 -9.28 8.99
C PRO A 129 0.34 -10.82 9.06
N ILE A 130 -0.69 -11.58 8.68
CA ILE A 130 -0.67 -13.05 8.70
C ILE A 130 0.02 -13.61 7.45
N LEU A 131 -0.09 -12.92 6.31
CA LEU A 131 0.39 -13.41 5.01
C LEU A 131 1.76 -12.85 4.61
N SER A 132 2.21 -11.77 5.25
CA SER A 132 3.41 -11.03 4.85
C SER A 132 4.41 -10.91 5.99
N LEU A 133 5.57 -11.57 5.85
CA LEU A 133 6.70 -11.50 6.78
C LEU A 133 7.31 -10.10 6.86
N THR A 134 7.21 -9.31 5.79
CA THR A 134 7.66 -7.91 5.74
C THR A 134 6.46 -6.98 5.59
N PRO A 135 6.00 -6.31 6.66
CA PRO A 135 4.80 -5.48 6.61
C PRO A 135 5.02 -4.29 5.68
N ILE A 136 4.13 -4.13 4.69
CA ILE A 136 4.10 -2.96 3.80
C ILE A 136 3.14 -1.97 4.42
N LYS A 137 3.60 -0.75 4.68
CA LYS A 137 2.76 0.37 5.12
C LYS A 137 3.07 1.60 4.28
N ILE A 138 2.11 2.02 3.47
CA ILE A 138 2.20 3.23 2.66
C ILE A 138 1.18 4.23 3.19
N SER A 139 1.62 5.45 3.46
CA SER A 139 0.76 6.58 3.83
C SER A 139 0.85 7.65 2.76
N LYS A 140 -0.30 8.15 2.30
CA LYS A 140 -0.38 9.28 1.37
C LYS A 140 -1.39 10.29 1.91
N ILE A 141 -0.98 11.55 1.99
CA ILE A 141 -1.85 12.65 2.37
C ILE A 141 -2.15 13.47 1.11
N THR A 142 -3.42 13.76 0.86
CA THR A 142 -3.85 14.68 -0.20
C THR A 142 -4.85 15.66 0.33
N THR A 143 -4.84 16.88 -0.21
CA THR A 143 -5.82 17.92 0.11
C THR A 143 -6.63 18.25 -1.13
N GLN A 144 -7.94 18.45 -0.98
CA GLN A 144 -8.80 18.83 -2.09
C GLN A 144 -9.98 19.65 -1.60
N LYS A 145 -10.44 20.60 -2.43
CA LYS A 145 -11.71 21.29 -2.19
C LYS A 145 -12.87 20.35 -2.58
N PRO A 146 -13.76 19.99 -1.65
CA PRO A 146 -14.94 19.19 -1.93
C PRO A 146 -15.95 19.92 -2.80
#